data_AF-A0A812LS49-F1
#
_entry.id   AF-A0A812LS49-F1
#
_cell.length_a   1.000
_cell.length_b   1.000
_cell.length_c   1.000
_cell.angle_alpha   90.00
_cell.angle_beta   90.00
_cell.angle_gamma   90.00
#
_symmetry.space_group_name_H-M   'P 1'
#
loop_
_entity.id
_entity.type
_entity.pdbx_description
1 polymer ?
#
loop_
_entity_poly.entity_id
_entity_poly.type
_entity_poly.pdbx_seq_one_letter_code
_entity_poly.pdbx_strand_id
1 'polypeptide(L)'
;MAPMRRPAAAAKPVLRRPAQRRAYYPKEQCPGRSEANACRFSTVSVGDKARMQPARGQTRCCFCDADLLQKHLTTAPGKRAISNALEYFKEHDEEIYDDACNRIKAFVGQEALDQCLGRLARLHKKGPTKAARARNAQQKREQREAAARVSKGRPTDAEQAEHEREEAACLRRLARKLPAIYQEDRRRPTAEWRSRLAEGFCKWARYDSWSMH
;
A
#
# COMPACT_ATOMS: atom_id res chain seq x y z
N MET A 1 34.90 -23.57 28.57
CA MET A 1 34.79 -23.34 27.11
C MET A 1 33.33 -23.13 26.76
N ALA A 2 32.93 -21.90 26.44
CA ALA A 2 31.54 -21.57 26.10
C ALA A 2 31.35 -21.59 24.56
N PRO A 3 30.30 -22.22 24.02
CA PRO A 3 30.09 -22.28 22.58
C PRO A 3 29.59 -20.93 22.05
N MET A 4 30.30 -20.39 21.04
CA MET A 4 29.91 -19.18 20.32
C MET A 4 28.59 -19.40 19.56
N ARG A 5 27.55 -18.62 19.91
CA ARG A 5 26.31 -18.52 19.13
C ARG A 5 26.59 -17.76 17.82
N ARG A 6 26.36 -18.41 16.68
CA ARG A 6 26.36 -17.77 15.35
C ARG A 6 25.24 -16.73 15.25
N PRO A 7 25.46 -15.55 14.63
CA PRO A 7 24.40 -14.61 14.34
C PRO A 7 23.47 -15.18 13.25
N ALA A 8 22.16 -15.06 13.49
CA ALA A 8 21.13 -15.45 12.53
C ALA A 8 21.22 -14.54 11.30
N ALA A 9 21.50 -15.14 10.14
CA ALA A 9 21.42 -14.44 8.86
C ALA A 9 19.99 -13.92 8.67
N ALA A 10 19.84 -12.61 8.45
CA ALA A 10 18.59 -11.99 8.12
C ALA A 10 18.04 -12.62 6.83
N ALA A 11 17.02 -13.46 6.96
CA ALA A 11 16.30 -14.04 5.85
C ALA A 11 15.67 -12.90 5.04
N LYS A 12 16.18 -12.67 3.83
CA LYS A 12 15.57 -11.74 2.87
C LYS A 12 14.11 -12.17 2.67
N PRO A 13 13.14 -11.25 2.70
CA PRO A 13 11.75 -11.60 2.42
C PRO A 13 11.68 -12.13 0.99
N VAL A 14 11.35 -13.42 0.86
CA VAL A 14 11.11 -14.06 -0.44
C VAL A 14 9.92 -13.33 -1.07
N LEU A 15 10.20 -12.53 -2.09
CA LEU A 15 9.19 -11.92 -2.94
C LEU A 15 8.40 -13.07 -3.57
N ARG A 16 7.21 -13.37 -3.02
CA ARG A 16 6.30 -14.36 -3.57
C ARG A 16 6.06 -13.98 -5.03
N ARG A 17 6.44 -14.87 -5.94
CA ARG A 17 6.12 -14.78 -7.37
C ARG A 17 4.62 -14.42 -7.48
N PRO A 18 4.24 -13.41 -8.28
CA PRO A 18 2.83 -13.12 -8.49
C PRO A 18 2.16 -14.41 -8.98
N ALA A 19 1.05 -14.78 -8.35
CA ALA A 19 0.32 -15.99 -8.71
C ALA A 19 0.11 -15.96 -10.22
N GLN A 20 0.62 -16.97 -10.94
CA GLN A 20 0.39 -17.10 -12.37
C GLN A 20 -1.12 -17.00 -12.60
N ARG A 21 -1.52 -16.09 -13.49
CA ARG A 21 -2.93 -15.95 -13.89
C ARG A 21 -3.37 -17.30 -14.47
N ARG A 22 -4.06 -18.11 -13.68
CA ARG A 22 -4.65 -19.37 -14.14
C ARG A 22 -5.55 -19.05 -15.33
N ALA A 23 -5.44 -19.82 -16.41
CA ALA A 23 -6.37 -19.75 -17.52
C ALA A 23 -7.79 -19.99 -16.99
N TYR A 24 -8.71 -19.10 -17.31
CA TYR A 24 -10.07 -19.11 -16.74
C TYR A 24 -10.83 -20.32 -17.26
N TYR A 25 -11.36 -21.14 -16.35
CA TYR A 25 -12.27 -22.21 -16.75
C TYR A 25 -13.64 -21.59 -17.08
N PRO A 26 -14.31 -22.03 -18.17
CA PRO A 26 -15.65 -21.53 -18.54
C PRO A 26 -16.69 -21.63 -17.39
N LYS A 27 -16.52 -22.60 -16.48
CA LYS A 27 -17.37 -22.79 -15.29
C LYS A 27 -17.22 -21.68 -14.23
N GLU A 28 -16.21 -20.83 -14.33
CA GLU A 28 -15.97 -19.68 -13.43
C GLU A 28 -16.52 -18.36 -14.01
N GLN A 29 -17.21 -18.42 -15.15
CA GLN A 29 -17.80 -17.25 -15.80
C GLN A 29 -19.31 -17.19 -15.56
N CYS A 30 -19.81 -15.98 -15.32
CA CYS A 30 -21.22 -15.75 -15.09
C CYS A 30 -22.04 -16.06 -16.35
N PRO A 31 -23.03 -16.96 -16.27
CA PRO A 31 -23.85 -17.30 -17.43
C PRO A 31 -24.73 -16.13 -17.88
N GLY A 32 -25.03 -15.20 -16.96
CA GLY A 32 -26.00 -14.13 -17.18
C GLY A 32 -27.25 -14.35 -16.33
N ARG A 33 -28.27 -13.51 -16.54
CA ARG A 33 -29.55 -13.64 -15.85
C ARG A 33 -30.45 -14.67 -16.54
N SER A 34 -30.42 -14.67 -17.87
CA SER A 34 -31.18 -15.55 -18.75
C SER A 34 -30.35 -15.83 -20.01
N GLU A 35 -30.73 -16.83 -20.81
CA GLU A 35 -30.03 -17.17 -22.05
C GLU A 35 -30.01 -15.99 -23.04
N ALA A 36 -31.09 -15.19 -23.08
CA ALA A 36 -31.16 -13.96 -23.87
C ALA A 36 -30.32 -12.79 -23.31
N ASN A 37 -29.90 -12.85 -22.05
CA ASN A 37 -29.15 -11.79 -21.38
C ASN A 37 -27.84 -12.34 -20.80
N ALA A 38 -26.89 -12.57 -21.70
CA ALA A 38 -25.53 -12.97 -21.33
C ALA A 38 -24.88 -11.93 -20.41
N CYS A 39 -24.02 -12.40 -19.50
CA CYS A 39 -23.30 -11.49 -18.60
C CYS A 39 -22.23 -10.70 -19.35
N ARG A 40 -22.21 -9.38 -19.13
CA ARG A 40 -21.18 -8.45 -19.65
C ARG A 40 -20.51 -7.58 -18.57
N PHE A 41 -20.72 -7.91 -17.30
CA PHE A 41 -20.32 -7.08 -16.15
C PHE A 41 -18.92 -7.44 -15.60
N SER A 42 -17.93 -7.63 -16.47
CA SER A 42 -16.55 -7.90 -16.06
C SER A 42 -15.80 -6.60 -15.74
N THR A 43 -15.18 -6.56 -14.55
CA THR A 43 -14.33 -5.44 -14.10
C THR A 43 -12.85 -5.61 -14.47
N VAL A 44 -12.53 -6.65 -15.24
CA VAL A 44 -11.16 -6.93 -15.71
C VAL A 44 -10.99 -6.57 -17.18
N SER A 45 -12.01 -6.87 -17.98
CA SER A 45 -12.06 -6.67 -19.42
C SER A 45 -13.49 -6.31 -19.79
N VAL A 46 -13.65 -5.24 -20.56
CA VAL A 46 -14.95 -4.72 -21.00
C VAL A 46 -15.65 -5.72 -21.89
N GLY A 47 -16.97 -5.89 -21.73
CA GLY A 47 -17.77 -6.82 -22.53
C GLY A 47 -17.65 -8.30 -22.14
N ASP A 48 -16.63 -8.69 -21.38
CA ASP A 48 -16.46 -10.07 -20.92
C ASP A 48 -17.47 -10.47 -19.83
N LYS A 49 -17.68 -11.78 -19.71
CA LYS A 49 -18.45 -12.36 -18.61
C LYS A 49 -17.75 -12.12 -17.27
N ALA A 50 -18.53 -11.66 -16.29
CA ALA A 50 -18.05 -11.48 -14.93
C ALA A 50 -17.53 -12.80 -14.34
N ARG A 51 -16.46 -12.74 -13.55
CA ARG A 51 -15.93 -13.92 -12.85
C ARG A 51 -16.75 -14.24 -11.63
N MET A 52 -16.82 -15.53 -11.34
CA MET A 52 -17.51 -16.08 -10.20
C MET A 52 -16.58 -17.00 -9.43
N GLN A 53 -16.95 -17.29 -8.19
CA GLN A 53 -16.25 -18.24 -7.35
C GLN A 53 -17.22 -19.37 -6.98
N PRO A 54 -17.39 -20.38 -7.85
CA PRO A 54 -18.30 -21.50 -7.59
C PRO A 54 -17.98 -22.23 -6.28
N ALA A 55 -16.70 -22.30 -5.91
CA ALA A 55 -16.25 -22.87 -4.63
C ALA A 55 -16.81 -22.13 -3.39
N ARG A 56 -17.29 -20.89 -3.53
CA ARG A 56 -17.97 -20.12 -2.49
C ARG A 56 -19.50 -20.14 -2.63
N GLY A 57 -20.04 -21.01 -3.47
CA GLY A 57 -21.47 -21.06 -3.78
C GLY A 57 -21.96 -19.93 -4.68
N GLN A 58 -21.06 -19.13 -5.27
CA GLN A 58 -21.45 -18.05 -6.17
C GLN A 58 -21.67 -18.58 -7.59
N THR A 59 -22.94 -18.59 -8.02
CA THR A 59 -23.37 -19.08 -9.34
C THR A 59 -23.63 -17.95 -10.35
N ARG A 60 -23.71 -16.71 -9.87
CA ARG A 60 -23.94 -15.49 -10.67
C ARG A 60 -23.15 -14.30 -10.12
N CYS A 61 -22.91 -13.29 -10.96
CA CYS A 61 -22.35 -12.01 -10.51
C CYS A 61 -23.42 -11.14 -9.83
N CYS A 62 -22.98 -10.13 -9.08
CA CYS A 62 -23.89 -9.24 -8.36
C CYS A 62 -24.87 -8.48 -9.28
N PHE A 63 -24.56 -8.24 -10.54
CA PHE A 63 -25.49 -7.57 -11.47
C PHE A 63 -26.47 -8.53 -12.16
N CYS A 64 -26.26 -9.85 -12.05
CA CYS A 64 -27.15 -10.87 -12.60
C CYS A 64 -27.99 -11.59 -11.54
N ASP A 65 -27.76 -11.30 -10.26
CA ASP A 65 -28.42 -11.92 -9.11
C ASP A 65 -28.82 -10.85 -8.09
N ALA A 66 -30.13 -10.71 -7.87
CA ALA A 66 -30.71 -9.69 -7.01
C ALA A 66 -30.33 -9.89 -5.54
N ASP A 67 -30.37 -11.12 -5.05
CA ASP A 67 -30.07 -11.44 -3.66
C ASP A 67 -28.61 -11.13 -3.35
N LEU A 68 -27.72 -11.47 -4.30
CA LEU A 68 -26.30 -11.18 -4.16
C LEU A 68 -26.04 -9.67 -4.20
N LEU A 69 -26.71 -8.93 -5.07
CA LEU A 69 -26.60 -7.47 -5.13
C LEU A 69 -27.02 -6.83 -3.81
N GLN A 70 -28.19 -7.22 -3.29
CA GLN A 70 -28.74 -6.70 -2.05
C GLN A 70 -27.79 -7.00 -0.88
N LYS A 71 -27.27 -8.23 -0.78
CA LYS A 71 -26.26 -8.62 0.22
C LYS A 71 -24.98 -7.79 0.11
N HIS A 72 -24.51 -7.48 -1.09
CA HIS A 72 -23.36 -6.58 -1.25
C HIS A 72 -23.68 -5.14 -0.83
N LEU A 73 -24.89 -4.67 -1.13
CA LEU A 73 -25.34 -3.34 -0.75
C LEU A 73 -25.65 -3.19 0.74
N THR A 74 -25.75 -4.25 1.55
CA THR A 74 -25.85 -4.09 3.01
C THR A 74 -24.48 -3.85 3.65
N THR A 75 -23.42 -4.43 3.08
CA THR A 75 -22.07 -4.38 3.67
C THR A 75 -21.24 -3.19 3.17
N ALA A 76 -20.49 -2.53 4.05
CA ALA A 76 -19.55 -1.48 3.66
C ALA A 76 -18.55 -1.89 2.53
N PRO A 77 -17.89 -3.07 2.60
CA PRO A 77 -17.01 -3.52 1.52
C PRO A 77 -17.76 -3.82 0.22
N GLY A 78 -18.97 -4.38 0.27
CA GLY A 78 -19.77 -4.66 -0.91
C GLY A 78 -20.23 -3.39 -1.62
N LYS A 79 -20.73 -2.39 -0.88
CA LYS A 79 -21.06 -1.07 -1.42
C LYS A 79 -19.86 -0.46 -2.15
N ARG A 80 -18.65 -0.57 -1.59
CA ARG A 80 -17.42 -0.07 -2.23
C ARG A 80 -17.09 -0.83 -3.50
N ALA A 81 -17.25 -2.16 -3.50
CA ALA A 81 -17.00 -2.99 -4.68
C ALA A 81 -17.95 -2.62 -5.84
N ILE A 82 -19.24 -2.40 -5.54
CA ILE A 82 -20.24 -1.98 -6.55
C ILE A 82 -19.91 -0.60 -7.10
N SER A 83 -19.61 0.38 -6.24
CA SER A 83 -19.23 1.72 -6.71
C SER A 83 -17.97 1.69 -7.59
N ASN A 84 -16.96 0.88 -7.24
CA ASN A 84 -15.76 0.70 -8.07
C ASN A 84 -16.07 0.00 -9.40
N ALA A 85 -17.03 -0.93 -9.43
CA ALA A 85 -17.44 -1.59 -10.67
C ALA A 85 -18.16 -0.61 -11.61
N LEU A 86 -19.11 0.18 -11.07
CA LEU A 86 -19.78 1.25 -11.82
C LEU A 86 -18.79 2.28 -12.36
N GLU A 87 -17.79 2.64 -11.57
CA GLU A 87 -16.72 3.52 -12.02
C GLU A 87 -15.92 2.93 -13.18
N TYR A 88 -15.55 1.66 -13.08
CA TYR A 88 -14.85 0.97 -14.15
C TYR A 88 -15.68 0.94 -15.43
N PHE A 89 -16.98 0.61 -15.34
CA PHE A 89 -17.86 0.62 -16.51
C PHE A 89 -17.96 2.02 -17.10
N LYS A 90 -18.19 3.05 -16.28
CA LYS A 90 -18.27 4.43 -16.75
C LYS A 90 -17.00 4.92 -17.45
N GLU A 91 -15.83 4.44 -17.03
CA GLU A 91 -14.54 4.81 -17.64
C GLU A 91 -14.30 4.12 -19.00
N HIS A 92 -14.96 2.99 -19.28
CA HIS A 92 -14.63 2.17 -20.45
C HIS A 92 -15.80 1.92 -21.43
N ASP A 93 -17.04 1.85 -20.96
CA ASP A 93 -18.23 1.52 -21.75
C ASP A 93 -19.51 2.07 -21.06
N GLU A 94 -20.10 3.08 -21.69
CA GLU A 94 -21.29 3.77 -21.19
C GLU A 94 -22.55 2.88 -21.25
N GLU A 95 -22.66 2.00 -22.26
CA GLU A 95 -23.81 1.09 -22.38
C GLU A 95 -23.82 0.07 -21.24
N ILE A 96 -22.65 -0.52 -20.92
CA ILE A 96 -22.53 -1.45 -19.78
C ILE A 96 -22.82 -0.74 -18.46
N TYR A 97 -22.40 0.53 -18.34
CA TYR A 97 -22.68 1.34 -17.17
C TYR A 97 -24.18 1.60 -16.99
N ASP A 98 -24.89 1.99 -18.04
CA ASP A 98 -26.32 2.24 -18.00
C ASP A 98 -27.09 0.96 -17.70
N ASP A 99 -26.70 -0.16 -18.30
CA ASP A 99 -27.20 -1.48 -17.98
C ASP A 99 -27.03 -1.84 -16.51
N ALA A 100 -25.84 -1.59 -15.94
CA ALA A 100 -25.56 -1.87 -14.54
C ALA A 100 -26.44 -0.99 -13.62
N CYS A 101 -26.65 0.28 -13.98
CA CYS A 101 -27.55 1.19 -13.26
C CYS A 101 -29.00 0.70 -13.33
N ASN A 102 -29.46 0.26 -14.51
CA ASN A 102 -30.78 -0.31 -14.71
C ASN A 102 -30.98 -1.59 -13.89
N ARG A 103 -29.94 -2.45 -13.78
CA ARG A 103 -29.98 -3.64 -12.91
C ARG A 103 -30.11 -3.28 -11.44
N ILE A 104 -29.34 -2.31 -10.96
CA ILE A 104 -29.43 -1.85 -9.57
C ILE A 104 -30.83 -1.29 -9.28
N LYS A 105 -31.34 -0.43 -10.17
CA LYS A 105 -32.69 0.13 -10.06
C LYS A 105 -33.76 -0.95 -10.04
N ALA A 106 -33.66 -1.95 -10.93
CA ALA A 106 -34.63 -3.03 -11.03
C ALA A 106 -34.60 -3.98 -9.82
N PHE A 107 -33.44 -4.23 -9.22
CA PHE A 107 -33.31 -5.19 -8.12
C PHE A 107 -33.52 -4.58 -6.73
N VAL A 108 -33.06 -3.35 -6.50
CA VAL A 108 -33.00 -2.76 -5.15
C VAL A 108 -33.66 -1.37 -5.09
N GLY A 109 -34.13 -0.85 -6.23
CA GLY A 109 -34.84 0.41 -6.32
C GLY A 109 -33.96 1.63 -6.60
N GLN A 110 -34.63 2.76 -6.85
CA GLN A 110 -33.98 4.03 -7.21
C GLN A 110 -33.12 4.60 -6.08
N GLU A 111 -33.57 4.49 -4.83
CA GLU A 111 -32.85 5.05 -3.68
C GLU A 111 -31.46 4.42 -3.51
N ALA A 112 -31.36 3.10 -3.67
CA ALA A 112 -30.08 2.39 -3.60
C ALA A 112 -29.14 2.78 -4.75
N LEU A 113 -29.70 3.02 -5.95
CA LEU A 113 -28.95 3.54 -7.08
C LEU A 113 -28.40 4.94 -6.78
N ASP A 114 -29.23 5.85 -6.27
CA ASP A 114 -28.82 7.22 -5.94
C ASP A 114 -27.72 7.24 -4.89
N GLN A 115 -27.78 6.35 -3.89
CA GLN A 115 -26.69 6.18 -2.91
C GLN A 115 -25.38 5.71 -3.57
N CYS A 116 -25.45 4.80 -4.56
CA CYS A 116 -24.30 4.34 -5.31
C CYS A 116 -23.71 5.47 -6.18
N LEU A 117 -24.56 6.23 -6.87
CA LEU A 117 -24.18 7.37 -7.71
C LEU A 117 -23.58 8.50 -6.87
N GLY A 118 -24.14 8.78 -5.70
CA GLY A 118 -23.59 9.76 -4.76
C GLY A 118 -22.19 9.38 -4.27
N ARG A 119 -21.91 8.08 -4.07
CA ARG A 119 -20.56 7.58 -3.77
C ARG A 119 -19.62 7.71 -4.97
N LEU A 120 -20.10 7.38 -6.16
CA LEU A 120 -19.34 7.52 -7.41
C LEU A 120 -18.95 8.98 -7.66
N ALA A 121 -19.86 9.92 -7.47
CA ALA A 121 -19.58 11.35 -7.57
C ALA A 121 -18.49 11.81 -6.58
N ARG A 122 -18.50 11.29 -5.34
CA ARG A 122 -17.43 11.55 -4.36
C ARG A 122 -16.09 10.95 -4.77
N LEU A 123 -16.08 9.82 -5.47
CA LEU A 123 -14.86 9.24 -6.03
C LEU A 123 -14.32 10.10 -7.17
N HIS A 124 -15.18 10.54 -8.08
CA HIS A 124 -14.80 11.40 -9.21
C HIS A 124 -14.25 12.76 -8.75
N LYS A 125 -14.79 13.33 -7.66
CA LYS A 125 -14.23 14.54 -7.04
C LYS A 125 -12.77 14.39 -6.59
N LYS A 126 -12.31 13.17 -6.27
CA LYS A 126 -10.90 12.90 -5.92
C LYS A 126 -10.01 12.70 -7.15
N GLY A 127 -10.61 12.53 -8.32
CA GLY A 127 -9.97 12.28 -9.61
C GLY A 127 -10.92 11.45 -10.48
N PRO A 128 -11.11 11.81 -11.77
CA PRO A 128 -12.09 11.14 -12.63
C PRO A 128 -11.69 9.70 -12.96
N THR A 129 -10.39 9.44 -13.11
CA THR A 129 -9.86 8.11 -13.44
C THR A 129 -9.12 7.50 -12.25
N LYS A 130 -8.99 6.17 -12.26
CA LYS A 130 -8.20 5.45 -11.25
C LYS A 130 -6.74 5.92 -11.22
N ALA A 131 -6.15 6.17 -12.40
CA ALA A 131 -4.79 6.68 -12.52
C ALA A 131 -4.65 8.08 -11.91
N ALA A 132 -5.60 8.99 -12.16
CA ALA A 132 -5.57 10.33 -11.58
C ALA A 132 -5.65 10.28 -10.04
N ARG A 133 -6.52 9.42 -9.48
CA ARG A 133 -6.62 9.25 -8.03
C ARG A 133 -5.35 8.67 -7.41
N ALA A 134 -4.68 7.73 -8.09
CA ALA A 134 -3.41 7.18 -7.63
C ALA A 134 -2.32 8.25 -7.58
N ARG A 135 -2.23 9.11 -8.60
CA ARG A 135 -1.30 10.26 -8.62
C ARG A 135 -1.59 11.24 -7.49
N ASN A 136 -2.85 11.64 -7.30
CA ASN A 136 -3.24 12.55 -6.22
C ASN A 136 -2.95 11.97 -4.82
N ALA A 137 -3.17 10.66 -4.64
CA ALA A 137 -2.86 9.98 -3.39
C ALA A 137 -1.34 9.93 -3.12
N GLN A 138 -0.54 9.70 -4.16
CA GLN A 138 0.92 9.70 -4.08
C GLN A 138 1.45 11.10 -3.73
N GLN A 139 1.00 12.14 -4.44
CA GLN A 139 1.39 13.52 -4.16
C GLN A 139 1.03 13.93 -2.72
N LYS A 140 -0.17 13.56 -2.24
CA LYS A 140 -0.58 13.86 -0.86
C LYS A 140 0.25 13.10 0.17
N ARG A 141 0.71 11.89 -0.15
CA ARG A 141 1.61 11.13 0.71
C ARG A 141 3.00 11.77 0.75
N GLU A 142 3.55 12.13 -0.40
CA GLU A 142 4.83 12.83 -0.52
C GLU A 142 4.79 14.16 0.24
N GLN A 143 3.72 14.94 0.13
CA GLN A 143 3.52 16.17 0.90
C GLN A 143 3.50 15.91 2.42
N ARG A 144 2.84 14.84 2.87
CA ARG A 144 2.81 14.46 4.29
C ARG A 144 4.17 14.00 4.79
N GLU A 145 4.91 13.24 3.97
CA GLU A 145 6.26 12.80 4.29
C GLU A 145 7.22 14.00 4.32
N ALA A 146 7.12 14.94 3.39
CA ALA A 146 7.87 16.19 3.38
C ALA A 146 7.55 17.05 4.62
N ALA A 147 6.26 17.25 4.94
CA ALA A 147 5.85 17.98 6.14
C ALA A 147 6.32 17.31 7.43
N ALA A 148 6.30 15.96 7.48
CA ALA A 148 6.81 15.20 8.62
C ALA A 148 8.34 15.25 8.76
N ARG A 149 9.08 15.42 7.66
CA ARG A 149 10.54 15.66 7.68
C ARG A 149 10.85 17.02 8.29
N VAL A 150 10.13 18.06 7.87
CA VAL A 150 10.27 19.42 8.41
C VAL A 150 9.92 19.46 9.90
N SER A 151 8.81 18.83 10.32
CA SER A 151 8.36 18.91 11.72
C SER A 151 9.15 18.06 12.71
N LYS A 152 9.93 17.07 12.24
CA LYS A 152 10.74 16.18 13.11
C LYS A 152 12.23 16.49 13.08
N GLY A 153 12.66 17.56 12.39
CA GLY A 153 14.09 17.88 12.23
C GLY A 153 14.89 16.72 11.68
N ARG A 154 14.28 15.85 10.86
CA ARG A 154 14.93 14.63 10.38
C ARG A 154 15.84 15.02 9.20
N PRO A 155 17.17 14.88 9.31
CA PRO A 155 18.08 15.28 8.25
C PRO A 155 17.79 14.47 6.98
N THR A 156 17.95 15.14 5.85
CA THR A 156 17.87 14.56 4.51
C THR A 156 18.95 13.50 4.32
N ASP A 157 18.77 12.61 3.33
CA ASP A 157 19.77 11.58 3.01
C ASP A 157 21.14 12.22 2.64
N ALA A 158 21.13 13.44 2.11
CA ALA A 158 22.33 14.22 1.81
C ALA A 158 23.03 14.71 3.09
N GLU A 159 22.28 15.28 4.03
CA GLU A 159 22.80 15.72 5.34
C GLU A 159 23.30 14.54 6.18
N GLN A 160 22.64 13.38 6.10
CA GLN A 160 23.13 12.15 6.74
C GLN A 160 24.45 11.68 6.12
N ALA A 161 24.57 11.68 4.79
CA ALA A 161 25.80 11.27 4.12
C ALA A 161 26.96 12.23 4.37
N GLU A 162 26.70 13.53 4.48
CA GLU A 162 27.69 14.53 4.86
C GLU A 162 28.18 14.31 6.29
N HIS A 163 27.25 14.11 7.22
CA HIS A 163 27.60 13.80 8.61
C HIS A 163 28.42 12.52 8.74
N GLU A 164 28.06 11.44 8.05
CA GLU A 164 28.83 10.19 8.05
C GLU A 164 30.26 10.39 7.51
N ARG A 165 30.42 11.25 6.50
CA ARG A 165 31.76 11.60 5.96
C ARG A 165 32.57 12.39 6.97
N GLU A 166 31.95 13.34 7.65
CA GLU A 166 32.58 14.14 8.69
C GLU A 166 32.96 13.29 9.90
N GLU A 167 32.07 12.41 10.37
CA GLU A 167 32.36 11.45 11.43
C GLU A 167 33.53 10.55 11.05
N ALA A 168 33.53 9.99 9.83
CA ALA A 168 34.63 9.16 9.35
C ALA A 168 35.95 9.95 9.23
N ALA A 169 35.90 11.22 8.81
CA ALA A 169 37.08 12.09 8.77
C ALA A 169 37.60 12.41 10.17
N CYS A 170 36.71 12.68 11.12
CA CYS A 170 37.05 12.95 12.51
C CYS A 170 37.67 11.71 13.18
N LEU A 171 37.08 10.53 12.99
CA LEU A 171 37.62 9.26 13.46
C LEU A 171 39.02 8.98 12.90
N ARG A 172 39.25 9.24 11.60
CA ARG A 172 40.60 9.12 11.00
C ARG A 172 41.60 10.09 11.62
N ARG A 173 41.20 11.33 11.91
CA ARG A 173 42.05 12.32 12.58
C ARG A 173 42.38 11.90 14.01
N LEU A 174 41.39 11.40 14.75
CA LEU A 174 41.58 10.88 16.11
C LEU A 174 42.48 9.65 16.12
N ALA A 175 42.32 8.72 15.18
CA ALA A 175 43.16 7.54 15.07
C ALA A 175 44.63 7.89 14.79
N ARG A 176 44.90 8.95 14.01
CA ARG A 176 46.27 9.47 13.80
C ARG A 176 46.86 10.10 15.05
N LYS A 177 46.06 10.85 15.83
CA LYS A 177 46.52 11.55 17.04
C LYS A 177 46.65 10.63 18.25
N LEU A 178 45.83 9.57 18.31
CA LEU A 178 45.73 8.64 19.44
C LEU A 178 45.84 7.18 18.95
N PRO A 179 46.96 6.80 18.31
CA PRO A 179 47.11 5.48 17.70
C PRO A 179 47.01 4.33 18.72
N ALA A 180 47.43 4.56 19.97
CA ALA A 180 47.35 3.56 21.04
C ALA A 180 45.91 3.16 21.43
N ILE A 181 44.91 4.00 21.14
CA ILE A 181 43.50 3.81 21.52
C ILE A 181 42.66 3.28 20.34
N TYR A 182 43.04 3.62 19.10
CA TYR A 182 42.22 3.43 17.90
C TYR A 182 42.83 2.53 16.81
N GLN A 183 43.99 1.90 17.04
CA GLN A 183 44.53 0.88 16.12
C GLN A 183 43.65 -0.38 16.07
N GLU A 184 43.40 -0.90 14.87
CA GLU A 184 42.54 -2.09 14.61
C GLU A 184 43.03 -3.36 15.31
N ASP A 185 44.32 -3.47 15.62
CA ASP A 185 44.93 -4.67 16.22
C ASP A 185 44.93 -4.70 17.75
N ARG A 186 44.64 -3.58 18.42
CA ARG A 186 44.54 -3.56 19.88
C ARG A 186 43.08 -3.66 20.29
N ARG A 187 42.72 -4.74 21.01
CA ARG A 187 41.47 -4.80 21.77
C ARG A 187 41.32 -3.47 22.51
N ARG A 188 40.29 -2.68 22.16
CA ARG A 188 39.95 -1.42 22.82
C ARG A 188 40.17 -1.59 24.33
N PRO A 189 40.90 -0.70 25.02
CA PRO A 189 41.04 -0.77 26.47
C PRO A 189 39.63 -0.92 27.07
N THR A 190 39.36 -2.06 27.69
CA THR A 190 38.04 -2.41 28.23
C THR A 190 37.65 -1.60 29.45
N ALA A 191 38.51 -0.67 29.90
CA ALA A 191 38.37 0.00 31.18
C ALA A 191 38.22 1.51 31.02
N GLU A 192 37.27 2.05 31.79
CA GLU A 192 37.06 3.43 32.25
C GLU A 192 36.17 4.40 31.47
N TRP A 193 35.91 4.24 30.17
CA TRP A 193 34.99 5.17 29.47
C TRP A 193 33.50 4.80 29.57
N ARG A 194 33.15 3.83 30.42
CA ARG A 194 31.75 3.42 30.69
C ARG A 194 31.14 4.17 31.87
N SER A 195 31.55 5.42 32.13
CA SER A 195 30.77 6.24 33.05
C SER A 195 29.43 6.56 32.40
N ARG A 196 28.34 6.57 33.19
CA ARG A 196 27.02 7.01 32.68
C ARG A 196 27.08 8.40 32.07
N LEU A 197 28.03 9.23 32.50
CA LEU A 197 28.29 10.56 31.95
C LEU A 197 28.90 10.50 30.54
N ALA A 198 29.87 9.62 30.29
CA ALA A 198 30.46 9.44 28.97
C ALA A 198 29.47 8.79 28.00
N GLU A 199 28.67 7.83 28.46
CA GLU A 199 27.59 7.24 27.66
C GLU A 199 26.50 8.29 27.36
N GLY A 200 26.14 9.12 28.34
CA GLY A 200 25.23 10.25 28.18
C GLY A 200 25.76 11.31 27.21
N PHE A 201 27.04 11.67 27.30
CA PHE A 201 27.69 12.62 26.40
C PHE A 201 27.79 12.08 24.98
N CYS A 202 28.18 10.82 24.78
CA CYS A 202 28.19 10.20 23.45
C CYS A 202 26.78 10.08 22.86
N LYS A 203 25.76 9.81 23.68
CA LYS A 203 24.37 9.75 23.23
C LYS A 203 23.85 11.14 22.86
N TRP A 204 24.12 12.14 23.69
CA TRP A 204 23.80 13.55 23.42
C TRP A 204 24.51 14.04 22.15
N ALA A 205 25.83 13.85 22.03
CA ALA A 205 26.62 14.27 20.87
C ALA A 205 26.22 13.56 19.57
N ARG A 206 25.62 12.37 19.64
CA ARG A 206 25.23 11.59 18.47
C ARG A 206 23.79 11.83 18.02
N TYR A 207 22.89 12.16 18.95
CA TYR A 207 21.45 12.22 18.66
C TYR A 207 20.83 13.59 18.92
N ASP A 208 21.35 14.35 19.89
CA ASP A 208 20.73 15.60 20.38
C ASP A 208 21.60 16.85 20.16
N SER A 209 22.82 16.71 19.63
CA SER A 209 23.69 17.87 19.32
C SER A 209 23.11 18.80 18.26
N TRP A 210 22.16 18.31 17.47
CA TRP A 210 21.50 19.03 16.39
C TRP A 210 20.30 19.86 16.85
N SER A 211 19.82 19.71 18.09
CA SER A 211 18.60 20.35 18.58
C SER A 211 18.81 21.69 19.31
N MET A 212 20.01 22.28 19.22
CA MET A 212 20.36 23.55 19.89
C MET A 212 20.50 24.76 18.94
N HIS A 213 19.98 24.67 17.73
CA HIS A 213 19.89 25.81 16.81
C HIS A 213 18.44 26.12 16.44
#